data_AF-A0A024UPL2-F1
#
_entry.id   AF-A0A024UPL2-F1
#
_cell.length_a   1.000
_cell.length_b   1.000
_cell.length_c   1.000
_cell.angle_alpha   90.00
_cell.angle_beta   90.00
_cell.angle_gamma   90.00
#
_symmetry.space_group_name_H-M   'P 1'
#
loop_
_entity.id
_entity.type
_entity.pdbx_description
1 polymer ?
#
loop_
_entity_poly.entity_id
_entity_poly.type
_entity_poly.pdbx_seq_one_letter_code
_entity_poly.pdbx_strand_id
1 'polypeptide(L)'
;MLALQGDAEAHGATIAFHCAVVGGAQGGSFDEILLRYRVQGDDNTHVLPCNYVVNCAGLAAPHVANAFAHPTAFSVPMPTTFAKGNYFRLIRSVKPFRHLMYPVPEKGGLGVHATLDLAGHVRFGPDVEWTEKVEYTVTAAKAREFARRIATYWPNVAENSLVPDYCGIRPKLSGPDDPDMDFMLADASHHGMRGLVHCCGIESPGLTSSLAIADEVLARLGLN
;
A
#
# COMPACT_ATOMS: atom_id res chain seq x y z
N MET A 1 -10.39 -5.80 -7.07
CA MET A 1 -9.20 -5.95 -7.93
C MET A 1 -9.31 -7.09 -8.95
N LEU A 2 -10.20 -8.09 -8.79
CA LEU A 2 -10.39 -9.15 -9.79
C LEU A 2 -10.81 -8.65 -11.18
N ALA A 3 -11.52 -7.51 -11.26
CA ALA A 3 -11.85 -6.89 -12.55
C ALA A 3 -10.60 -6.52 -13.35
N LEU A 4 -9.64 -5.81 -12.74
CA LEU A 4 -8.38 -5.42 -13.38
C LEU A 4 -7.53 -6.65 -13.78
N GLN A 5 -7.55 -7.71 -12.97
CA GLN A 5 -6.94 -8.98 -13.35
C GLN A 5 -7.58 -9.58 -14.60
N GLY A 6 -8.92 -9.65 -14.64
CA GLY A 6 -9.65 -10.18 -15.80
C GLY A 6 -9.39 -9.37 -17.07
N ASP A 7 -9.35 -8.03 -16.96
CA ASP A 7 -9.01 -7.16 -18.08
C ASP A 7 -7.58 -7.44 -18.57
N ALA A 8 -6.60 -7.56 -17.66
CA ALA A 8 -5.21 -7.84 -18.03
C ALA A 8 -5.06 -9.21 -18.71
N GLU A 9 -5.66 -10.28 -18.16
CA GLU A 9 -5.61 -11.64 -18.72
C GLU A 9 -6.31 -11.71 -20.09
N ALA A 10 -7.42 -10.98 -20.28
CA ALA A 10 -8.09 -10.87 -21.58
C ALA A 10 -7.22 -10.22 -22.66
N HIS A 11 -6.21 -9.42 -22.25
CA HIS A 11 -5.22 -8.82 -23.14
C HIS A 11 -3.87 -9.58 -23.14
N GLY A 12 -3.86 -10.83 -22.64
CA GLY A 12 -2.71 -11.74 -22.73
C GLY A 12 -1.74 -11.69 -21.56
N ALA A 13 -2.05 -10.99 -20.47
CA ALA A 13 -1.24 -11.04 -19.26
C ALA A 13 -1.30 -12.42 -18.59
N THR A 14 -0.20 -12.82 -17.95
CA THR A 14 -0.11 -14.03 -17.13
C THR A 14 0.25 -13.66 -15.69
N ILE A 15 -0.40 -14.30 -14.72
CA ILE A 15 -0.13 -14.07 -13.30
C ILE A 15 0.54 -15.30 -12.69
N ALA A 16 1.72 -15.09 -12.12
CA ALA A 16 2.46 -16.11 -11.37
C ALA A 16 2.43 -15.78 -9.88
N PHE A 17 1.59 -16.49 -9.12
CA PHE A 17 1.58 -16.41 -7.66
C PHE A 17 2.74 -17.21 -7.06
N HIS A 18 3.05 -16.93 -5.79
CA HIS A 18 4.13 -17.59 -5.05
C HIS A 18 5.53 -17.41 -5.68
N CYS A 19 5.69 -16.35 -6.48
CA CYS A 19 6.96 -15.92 -7.05
C CYS A 19 7.38 -14.58 -6.43
N ALA A 20 8.38 -14.59 -5.56
CA ALA A 20 8.88 -13.40 -4.89
C ALA A 20 10.03 -12.78 -5.70
N VAL A 21 9.85 -11.54 -6.16
CA VAL A 21 10.95 -10.75 -6.74
C VAL A 21 11.93 -10.36 -5.64
N VAL A 22 13.22 -10.56 -5.90
CA VAL A 22 14.32 -10.32 -4.94
C VAL A 22 15.34 -9.30 -5.44
N GLY A 23 15.03 -8.62 -6.53
CA GLY A 23 15.86 -7.54 -7.11
C GLY A 23 16.06 -7.72 -8.61
N GLY A 24 17.06 -7.04 -9.14
CA GLY A 24 17.42 -7.12 -10.55
C GLY A 24 18.71 -6.37 -10.85
N ALA A 25 19.06 -6.30 -12.13
CA ALA A 25 20.18 -5.51 -12.62
C ALA A 25 19.95 -5.17 -14.10
N GLN A 26 20.71 -4.20 -14.62
CA GLN A 26 20.77 -3.97 -16.06
C GLN A 26 21.38 -5.19 -16.75
N GLY A 27 20.78 -5.61 -17.86
CA GLY A 27 21.25 -6.70 -18.70
C GLY A 27 22.43 -6.31 -19.58
N GLY A 28 22.71 -7.16 -20.58
CA GLY A 28 23.84 -6.93 -21.50
C GLY A 28 23.58 -5.80 -22.49
N SER A 29 22.30 -5.52 -22.76
CA SER A 29 21.87 -4.36 -23.55
C SER A 29 21.31 -3.26 -22.66
N PHE A 30 21.37 -2.02 -23.13
CA PHE A 30 20.98 -0.84 -22.34
C PHE A 30 19.50 -0.85 -21.92
N ASP A 31 18.64 -1.49 -22.70
CA ASP A 31 17.19 -1.56 -22.50
C ASP A 31 16.70 -2.91 -21.93
N GLU A 32 17.62 -3.80 -21.53
CA GLU A 32 17.28 -5.08 -20.90
C GLU A 32 17.42 -5.00 -19.38
N ILE A 33 16.44 -5.56 -18.68
CA ILE A 33 16.45 -5.72 -17.22
C ILE A 33 16.44 -7.21 -16.91
N LEU A 34 17.39 -7.66 -16.10
CA LEU A 34 17.43 -9.02 -15.58
C LEU A 34 16.72 -9.05 -14.22
N LEU A 35 15.45 -9.46 -14.22
CA LEU A 35 14.64 -9.59 -13.01
C LEU A 35 15.01 -10.87 -12.26
N ARG A 36 15.34 -10.76 -10.97
CA ARG A 36 15.61 -11.92 -10.11
C ARG A 36 14.40 -12.24 -9.26
N TYR A 37 14.01 -13.52 -9.23
CA TYR A 37 12.88 -13.98 -8.42
C TYR A 37 13.12 -15.37 -7.82
N ARG A 38 12.36 -15.73 -6.79
CA ARG A 38 12.34 -17.04 -6.15
C ARG A 38 10.92 -17.60 -6.16
N VAL A 39 10.79 -18.90 -6.38
CA VAL A 39 9.49 -19.59 -6.34
C VAL A 39 9.34 -20.24 -4.97
N GLN A 40 8.15 -20.18 -4.36
CA GLN A 40 7.92 -20.81 -3.06
C GLN A 40 8.17 -22.33 -3.13
N GLY A 41 9.00 -22.83 -2.22
CA GLY A 41 9.40 -24.25 -2.20
C GLY A 41 10.61 -24.57 -3.09
N ASP A 42 11.18 -23.56 -3.76
CA ASP A 42 12.43 -23.66 -4.49
C ASP A 42 13.48 -22.72 -3.87
N ASP A 43 14.62 -23.27 -3.49
CA ASP A 43 15.73 -22.52 -2.90
C ASP A 43 16.56 -21.77 -3.95
N ASN A 44 16.33 -22.04 -5.24
CA ASN A 44 17.04 -21.39 -6.33
C ASN A 44 16.50 -19.99 -6.62
N THR A 45 17.40 -19.09 -6.98
CA THR A 45 17.05 -17.80 -7.57
C THR A 45 17.06 -17.92 -9.09
N HIS A 46 15.95 -17.53 -9.70
CA HIS A 46 15.74 -17.53 -11.14
C HIS A 46 15.95 -16.13 -11.70
N VAL A 47 16.30 -16.06 -12.99
CA VAL A 47 16.48 -14.81 -13.73
C VAL A 47 15.52 -14.79 -14.92
N LEU A 48 14.80 -13.70 -15.08
CA LEU A 48 13.93 -13.44 -16.22
C LEU A 48 14.38 -12.15 -16.92
N PRO A 49 14.82 -12.21 -18.18
CA PRO A 49 15.04 -11.01 -18.99
C PRO A 49 13.70 -10.32 -19.31
N CYS A 50 13.65 -9.02 -19.08
CA CYS A 50 12.48 -8.18 -19.26
C CYS A 50 12.88 -6.90 -20.02
N ASN A 51 12.04 -6.45 -20.95
CA ASN A 51 12.19 -5.09 -21.53
C ASN A 51 11.71 -4.02 -20.56
N TYR A 52 10.68 -4.35 -19.76
CA TYR A 52 10.05 -3.44 -18.82
C TYR A 52 9.82 -4.12 -17.48
N VAL A 53 10.05 -3.41 -16.39
CA VAL A 53 9.76 -3.85 -15.02
C VAL A 53 9.13 -2.70 -14.25
N VAL A 54 8.00 -2.97 -13.61
CA VAL A 54 7.35 -2.03 -12.69
C VAL A 54 7.31 -2.65 -11.30
N ASN A 55 8.00 -2.04 -10.35
CA ASN A 55 7.96 -2.44 -8.94
C ASN A 55 6.77 -1.76 -8.25
N CYS A 56 5.69 -2.51 -8.05
CA CYS A 56 4.50 -2.10 -7.29
C CYS A 56 4.36 -2.89 -5.97
N ALA A 57 5.46 -3.26 -5.31
CA ALA A 57 5.45 -4.20 -4.18
C ALA A 57 4.93 -3.62 -2.84
N GLY A 58 4.23 -2.48 -2.85
CA GLY A 58 3.60 -1.88 -1.67
C GLY A 58 4.59 -1.65 -0.52
N LEU A 59 4.33 -2.27 0.64
CA LEU A 59 5.22 -2.19 1.82
C LEU A 59 6.65 -2.63 1.53
N ALA A 60 6.83 -3.57 0.59
CA ALA A 60 8.14 -4.08 0.20
C ALA A 60 8.78 -3.31 -0.95
N ALA A 61 8.10 -2.30 -1.54
CA ALA A 61 8.61 -1.58 -2.70
C ALA A 61 9.98 -0.92 -2.45
N PRO A 62 10.25 -0.26 -1.30
CA PRO A 62 11.59 0.25 -0.99
C PRO A 62 12.65 -0.85 -0.92
N HIS A 63 12.32 -1.99 -0.31
CA HIS A 63 13.23 -3.13 -0.22
C HIS A 63 13.58 -3.70 -1.60
N VAL A 64 12.56 -3.90 -2.45
CA VAL A 64 12.76 -4.37 -3.82
C VAL A 64 13.57 -3.36 -4.62
N ALA A 65 13.25 -2.06 -4.53
CA ALA A 65 13.96 -1.01 -5.24
C ALA A 65 15.45 -0.96 -4.86
N ASN A 66 15.77 -1.07 -3.57
CA ASN A 66 17.14 -1.09 -3.08
C ASN A 66 17.89 -2.40 -3.38
N ALA A 67 17.18 -3.47 -3.76
CA ALA A 67 17.77 -4.74 -4.18
C ALA A 67 18.13 -4.80 -5.67
N PHE A 68 17.79 -3.76 -6.45
CA PHE A 68 18.27 -3.59 -7.81
C PHE A 68 19.68 -2.99 -7.82
N ALA A 69 20.54 -3.52 -8.69
CA ALA A 69 21.87 -2.97 -8.93
C ALA A 69 21.79 -1.80 -9.91
N HIS A 70 21.54 -0.61 -9.38
CA HIS A 70 21.42 0.62 -10.16
C HIS A 70 22.78 1.14 -10.64
N PRO A 71 22.88 1.71 -11.85
CA PRO A 71 24.08 2.41 -12.32
C PRO A 71 24.43 3.68 -11.51
N THR A 72 23.44 4.31 -10.88
CA THR A 72 23.62 5.51 -10.05
C THR A 72 23.58 5.16 -8.55
N ALA A 73 23.94 6.11 -7.69
CA ALA A 73 23.82 5.98 -6.23
C ALA A 73 22.36 6.12 -5.72
N PHE A 74 21.38 5.69 -6.52
CA PHE A 74 19.96 5.75 -6.18
C PHE A 74 19.65 4.80 -5.02
N SER A 75 18.88 5.30 -4.05
CA SER A 75 18.28 4.48 -3.00
C SER A 75 16.95 5.09 -2.55
N VAL A 76 16.06 4.22 -2.06
CA VAL A 76 14.78 4.60 -1.46
C VAL A 76 14.91 4.52 0.06
N PRO A 77 14.42 5.51 0.82
CA PRO A 77 14.40 5.44 2.28
C PRO A 77 13.70 4.16 2.79
N MET A 78 14.34 3.48 3.73
CA MET A 78 13.77 2.29 4.37
C MET A 78 12.97 2.72 5.60
N PRO A 79 11.67 2.39 5.70
CA PRO A 79 10.89 2.70 6.88
C PRO A 79 11.40 1.89 8.07
N THR A 80 11.68 2.56 9.18
CA THR A 80 11.99 1.93 10.48
C THR A 80 10.73 1.67 11.31
N THR A 81 9.64 2.35 10.96
CA THR A 81 8.32 2.21 11.58
C THR A 81 7.24 2.17 10.50
N PHE A 82 6.14 1.51 10.82
CA PHE A 82 5.02 1.24 9.93
C PHE A 82 3.75 1.87 10.49
N ALA A 83 3.04 2.63 9.67
CA ALA A 83 1.76 3.25 10.05
C ALA A 83 0.60 2.28 9.86
N LYS A 84 0.32 1.49 10.88
CA LYS A 84 -0.83 0.58 10.97
C LYS A 84 -2.12 1.38 11.19
N GLY A 85 -3.19 0.92 10.56
CA GLY A 85 -4.53 1.50 10.67
C GLY A 85 -5.53 0.40 10.99
N ASN A 86 -6.10 0.46 12.19
CA ASN A 86 -7.04 -0.51 12.71
C ASN A 86 -8.47 -0.09 12.42
N TYR A 87 -9.33 -1.08 12.17
CA TYR A 87 -10.75 -0.86 11.97
C TYR A 87 -11.57 -1.64 12.98
N PHE A 88 -12.64 -1.01 13.44
CA PHE A 88 -13.67 -1.61 14.28
C PHE A 88 -14.98 -1.57 13.53
N ARG A 89 -15.71 -2.67 13.51
CA ARG A 89 -17.08 -2.69 13.00
C ARG A 89 -18.06 -2.45 14.15
N LEU A 90 -19.16 -1.76 13.84
CA LEU A 90 -20.29 -1.70 14.73
C LEU A 90 -21.07 -3.02 14.69
N ILE A 91 -21.70 -3.42 15.80
CA ILE A 91 -22.63 -4.55 15.80
C ILE A 91 -23.72 -4.36 14.73
N ARG A 92 -24.02 -5.43 13.97
CA ARG A 92 -24.80 -5.36 12.73
C ARG A 92 -26.22 -4.82 12.88
N SER A 93 -26.79 -4.86 14.08
CA SER A 93 -28.14 -4.37 14.37
C SER A 93 -28.25 -2.84 14.43
N VAL A 94 -27.13 -2.10 14.49
CA VAL A 94 -27.12 -0.65 14.68
C VAL A 94 -26.62 0.05 13.41
N LYS A 95 -27.43 0.96 12.86
CA LYS A 95 -27.12 1.74 11.64
C LYS A 95 -27.37 3.24 11.86
N PRO A 96 -26.46 3.93 12.58
CA PRO A 96 -26.67 5.31 13.03
C PRO A 96 -26.45 6.37 11.94
N PHE A 97 -25.81 6.04 10.81
CA PHE A 97 -25.45 6.99 9.76
C PHE A 97 -26.05 6.61 8.41
N ARG A 98 -26.33 7.63 7.59
CA ARG A 98 -26.72 7.49 6.17
C ARG A 98 -25.61 7.90 5.20
N HIS A 99 -24.59 8.58 5.70
CA HIS A 99 -23.46 9.13 4.95
C HIS A 99 -22.14 8.79 5.66
N LEU A 100 -21.04 8.90 4.93
CA LEU A 100 -19.70 8.78 5.50
C LEU A 100 -19.44 9.97 6.43
N MET A 101 -18.84 9.74 7.59
CA MET A 101 -18.56 10.78 8.57
C MET A 101 -17.06 10.93 8.75
N TYR A 102 -16.50 12.08 8.38
CA TYR A 102 -15.09 12.41 8.56
C TYR A 102 -14.94 13.51 9.61
N PRO A 103 -14.28 13.25 10.76
CA PRO A 103 -13.95 14.29 11.69
C PRO A 103 -12.87 15.22 11.12
N VAL A 104 -12.60 16.33 11.81
CA VAL A 104 -11.47 17.20 11.46
C VAL A 104 -10.17 16.38 11.58
N PRO A 105 -9.26 16.46 10.59
CA PRO A 105 -8.02 15.67 10.58
C PRO A 105 -7.12 15.90 11.81
N GLU A 106 -6.36 14.87 12.18
CA GLU A 106 -5.30 14.92 13.19
C GLU A 106 -3.92 14.70 12.53
N LYS A 107 -2.81 14.95 13.23
CA LYS A 107 -1.47 14.67 12.69
C LYS A 107 -1.36 13.19 12.29
N GLY A 108 -1.02 12.92 11.03
CA GLY A 108 -0.82 11.57 10.48
C GLY A 108 -2.08 10.87 9.92
N GLY A 109 -3.26 11.51 9.92
CA GLY A 109 -4.44 10.94 9.26
C GLY A 109 -5.76 11.70 9.46
N LEU A 110 -6.83 11.19 8.85
CA LEU A 110 -8.16 11.82 8.89
C LEU A 110 -8.94 11.59 10.20
N GLY A 111 -8.31 11.00 11.22
CA GLY A 111 -9.00 10.51 12.41
C GLY A 111 -9.88 9.28 12.14
N VAL A 112 -10.53 8.78 13.20
CA VAL A 112 -11.41 7.60 13.13
C VAL A 112 -12.75 8.00 12.48
N HIS A 113 -12.80 7.88 11.15
CA HIS A 113 -14.00 8.17 10.36
C HIS A 113 -14.97 6.98 10.34
N ALA A 114 -16.23 7.24 10.01
CA ALA A 114 -17.25 6.21 9.83
C ALA A 114 -17.49 5.98 8.33
N THR A 115 -17.24 4.75 7.87
CA THR A 115 -17.61 4.28 6.54
C THR A 115 -18.79 3.33 6.58
N LEU A 116 -19.51 3.23 5.46
CA LEU A 116 -20.65 2.34 5.29
C LEU A 116 -20.30 1.29 4.23
N ASP A 117 -20.53 0.02 4.53
CA ASP A 117 -20.53 -1.02 3.50
C ASP A 117 -21.79 -0.92 2.62
N LEU A 118 -21.85 -1.72 1.55
CA LEU A 118 -23.00 -1.71 0.62
C LEU A 118 -24.33 -2.15 1.28
N ALA A 119 -24.28 -2.82 2.44
CA ALA A 119 -25.45 -3.19 3.23
C ALA A 119 -25.78 -2.14 4.31
N GLY A 120 -25.02 -1.05 4.39
CA GLY A 120 -25.16 0.02 5.38
C GLY A 120 -24.65 -0.33 6.78
N HIS A 121 -23.81 -1.37 6.94
CA HIS A 121 -23.12 -1.58 8.22
C HIS A 121 -21.98 -0.60 8.37
N VAL A 122 -21.76 -0.15 9.60
CA VAL A 122 -20.74 0.86 9.91
C VAL A 122 -19.42 0.21 10.26
N ARG A 123 -18.36 0.78 9.69
CA ARG A 123 -16.98 0.54 10.07
C ARG A 123 -16.31 1.85 10.46
N PHE A 124 -15.64 1.83 11.59
CA PHE A 124 -14.86 2.94 12.12
C PHE A 124 -13.37 2.70 11.88
N GLY A 125 -12.66 3.74 11.51
CA GLY A 125 -11.21 3.71 11.29
C GLY A 125 -10.83 4.26 9.92
N PRO A 126 -9.56 4.13 9.51
CA PRO A 126 -8.49 3.61 10.34
C PRO A 126 -8.04 4.65 11.38
N ASP A 127 -7.48 4.17 12.49
CA ASP A 127 -6.60 5.00 13.31
C ASP A 127 -5.18 5.08 12.71
N VAL A 128 -4.25 5.62 13.48
CA VAL A 128 -2.82 5.63 13.17
C VAL A 128 -2.07 5.06 14.37
N GLU A 129 -1.45 3.91 14.18
CA GLU A 129 -0.60 3.23 15.15
C GLU A 129 0.76 2.97 14.51
N TRP A 130 1.82 3.56 15.06
CA TRP A 130 3.18 3.34 14.60
C TRP A 130 3.77 2.10 15.29
N THR A 131 4.29 1.17 14.49
CA THR A 131 4.88 -0.09 14.96
C THR A 131 6.16 -0.42 14.20
N GLU A 132 7.12 -1.08 14.85
CA GLU A 132 8.35 -1.56 14.22
C GLU A 132 8.15 -2.89 13.47
N LYS A 133 6.96 -3.53 13.62
CA LYS A 133 6.67 -4.84 13.06
C LYS A 133 5.48 -4.80 12.12
N VAL A 134 5.61 -5.52 11.01
CA VAL A 134 4.49 -5.80 10.11
C VAL A 134 3.61 -6.87 10.75
N GLU A 135 2.56 -6.45 11.44
CA GLU A 135 1.60 -7.34 12.10
C GLU A 135 0.15 -6.89 11.87
N TYR A 136 -0.72 -7.88 11.66
CA TYR A 136 -2.11 -7.64 11.23
C TYR A 136 -3.17 -7.91 12.32
N THR A 137 -2.73 -8.06 13.57
CA THR A 137 -3.64 -8.32 14.69
C THR A 137 -4.34 -7.04 15.14
N VAL A 138 -5.67 -7.06 15.27
CA VAL A 138 -6.45 -5.97 15.88
C VAL A 138 -6.87 -6.39 17.28
N THR A 139 -6.41 -5.67 18.30
CA THR A 139 -6.72 -5.99 19.70
C THR A 139 -8.02 -5.33 20.16
N ALA A 140 -8.86 -6.08 20.86
CA ALA A 140 -10.09 -5.57 21.49
C ALA A 140 -9.80 -4.46 22.52
N ALA A 141 -8.58 -4.38 23.07
CA ALA A 141 -8.18 -3.34 24.01
C ALA A 141 -8.29 -1.90 23.44
N LYS A 142 -8.28 -1.75 22.11
CA LYS A 142 -8.43 -0.44 21.43
C LYS A 142 -9.87 0.05 21.37
N ALA A 143 -10.87 -0.77 21.70
CA ALA A 143 -12.28 -0.40 21.63
C ALA A 143 -12.58 0.87 22.45
N ARG A 144 -12.00 1.00 23.64
CA ARG A 144 -12.14 2.20 24.49
C ARG A 144 -11.61 3.46 23.82
N GLU A 145 -10.44 3.39 23.18
CA GLU A 145 -9.87 4.53 22.48
C GLU A 145 -10.72 4.92 21.27
N PHE A 146 -11.17 3.94 20.48
CA PHE A 146 -12.09 4.16 19.37
C PHE A 146 -13.38 4.82 19.85
N ALA A 147 -14.01 4.30 20.92
CA ALA A 147 -15.22 4.87 21.48
C ALA A 147 -15.04 6.35 21.87
N ARG A 148 -13.91 6.71 22.50
CA ARG A 148 -13.60 8.11 22.83
C ARG A 148 -13.51 9.00 21.59
N ARG A 149 -12.81 8.55 20.54
CA ARG A 149 -12.67 9.31 19.29
C ARG A 149 -14.00 9.45 18.55
N ILE A 150 -14.78 8.37 18.48
CA ILE A 150 -16.11 8.34 17.85
C ILE A 150 -17.09 9.25 18.60
N ALA A 151 -17.02 9.31 19.93
CA ALA A 151 -17.90 10.12 20.76
C ALA A 151 -17.85 11.63 20.44
N THR A 152 -16.79 12.10 19.76
CA THR A 152 -16.68 13.50 19.31
C THR A 152 -17.75 13.89 18.27
N TYR A 153 -18.23 12.93 17.47
CA TYR A 153 -19.28 13.14 16.46
C TYR A 153 -20.50 12.22 16.63
N TRP A 154 -20.40 11.18 17.47
CA TRP A 154 -21.52 10.32 17.85
C TRP A 154 -21.46 9.98 19.35
N PRO A 155 -21.92 10.89 20.24
CA PRO A 155 -21.73 10.79 21.68
C PRO A 155 -22.31 9.54 22.36
N ASN A 156 -23.33 8.93 21.75
CA ASN A 156 -24.04 7.76 22.31
C ASN A 156 -23.40 6.42 21.91
N VAL A 157 -22.18 6.42 21.36
CA VAL A 157 -21.46 5.19 21.04
C VAL A 157 -21.20 4.37 22.31
N ALA A 158 -21.55 3.08 22.27
CA ALA A 158 -21.28 2.16 23.36
C ALA A 158 -19.97 1.38 23.08
N GLU A 159 -19.02 1.36 24.01
CA GLU A 159 -17.73 0.67 23.83
C GLU A 159 -17.92 -0.82 23.47
N ASN A 160 -18.87 -1.49 24.13
CA ASN A 160 -19.19 -2.90 23.89
C ASN A 160 -19.88 -3.18 22.53
N SER A 161 -20.24 -2.13 21.77
CA SER A 161 -20.80 -2.26 20.43
C SER A 161 -19.72 -2.26 19.34
N LEU A 162 -18.48 -1.96 19.70
CA LEU A 162 -17.33 -1.94 18.79
C LEU A 162 -16.63 -3.30 18.81
N VAL A 163 -16.56 -3.94 17.66
CA VAL A 163 -15.90 -5.25 17.51
C VAL A 163 -14.68 -5.08 16.61
N PRO A 164 -13.50 -5.61 16.98
CA PRO A 164 -12.34 -5.65 16.09
C PRO A 164 -12.72 -6.23 14.72
N ASP A 165 -12.25 -5.61 13.64
CA ASP A 165 -12.51 -6.06 12.28
C ASP A 165 -11.19 -6.46 11.60
N TYR A 166 -10.56 -5.55 10.87
CA TYR A 166 -9.26 -5.78 10.23
C TYR A 166 -8.33 -4.58 10.45
N CYS A 167 -7.08 -4.71 10.04
CA CYS A 167 -6.18 -3.58 9.89
C CYS A 167 -5.46 -3.62 8.54
N GLY A 168 -4.92 -2.48 8.15
CA GLY A 168 -3.97 -2.35 7.05
C GLY A 168 -2.74 -1.58 7.51
N ILE A 169 -1.66 -1.67 6.75
CA ILE A 169 -0.43 -0.91 7.02
C ILE A 169 -0.15 -0.05 5.80
N ARG A 170 0.05 1.25 6.04
CA ARG A 170 0.35 2.21 4.97
C ARG A 170 1.83 2.09 4.59
N PRO A 171 2.16 2.03 3.28
CA PRO A 171 3.54 1.98 2.82
C PRO A 171 4.19 3.36 2.85
N LYS A 172 4.25 3.99 4.03
CA LYS A 172 4.87 5.30 4.22
C LYS A 172 6.38 5.24 3.96
N LEU A 173 6.91 6.31 3.38
CA LEU A 173 8.35 6.52 3.21
C LEU A 173 8.95 7.45 4.27
N SER A 174 8.11 8.02 5.14
CA SER A 174 8.50 8.91 6.23
C SER A 174 7.97 8.41 7.58
N GLY A 175 8.65 8.81 8.66
CA GLY A 175 8.34 8.41 10.02
C GLY A 175 7.27 9.28 10.72
N PRO A 176 6.95 9.00 11.99
CA PRO A 176 5.93 9.73 12.77
C PRO A 176 6.22 11.22 12.98
N ASP A 177 7.51 11.58 13.00
CA ASP A 177 7.97 12.95 13.28
C ASP A 177 8.36 13.71 12.01
N ASP A 178 8.39 13.03 10.87
CA ASP A 178 8.70 13.60 9.58
C ASP A 178 7.43 14.18 8.90
N PRO A 179 7.59 15.11 7.93
CA PRO A 179 6.51 15.47 7.04
C PRO A 179 6.02 14.26 6.23
N ASP A 180 4.72 14.25 5.90
CA ASP A 180 4.20 13.30 4.92
C ASP A 180 4.91 13.50 3.57
N MET A 181 5.30 12.40 2.93
CA MET A 181 5.91 12.43 1.60
C MET A 181 4.89 12.05 0.53
N ASP A 182 5.06 12.62 -0.66
CA ASP A 182 4.26 12.26 -1.84
C ASP A 182 4.62 10.87 -2.37
N PHE A 183 3.82 10.35 -3.30
CA PHE A 183 4.12 9.13 -4.03
C PHE A 183 5.46 9.27 -4.77
N MET A 184 6.29 8.23 -4.67
CA MET A 184 7.55 8.17 -5.38
C MET A 184 7.41 7.23 -6.58
N LEU A 185 7.34 7.81 -7.77
CA LEU A 185 7.49 7.11 -9.04
C LEU A 185 8.92 7.38 -9.53
N ALA A 186 9.86 6.52 -9.17
CA ALA A 186 11.25 6.64 -9.60
C ALA A 186 11.46 5.91 -10.92
N ASP A 187 12.06 6.59 -11.90
CA ASP A 187 12.30 6.12 -13.27
C ASP A 187 13.78 6.27 -13.66
N ALA A 188 14.08 6.06 -14.95
CA ALA A 188 15.43 6.14 -15.49
C ALA A 188 16.16 7.46 -15.18
N SER A 189 15.46 8.58 -15.00
CA SER A 189 16.10 9.86 -14.61
C SER A 189 16.67 9.82 -13.19
N HIS A 190 16.14 8.95 -12.33
CA HIS A 190 16.56 8.79 -10.95
C HIS A 190 17.68 7.73 -10.82
N HIS A 191 17.47 6.56 -11.41
CA HIS A 191 18.34 5.40 -11.21
C HIS A 191 19.19 5.01 -12.43
N GLY A 192 18.98 5.62 -13.60
CA GLY A 192 19.76 5.37 -14.82
C GLY A 192 19.38 4.10 -15.59
N MET A 193 18.35 3.36 -15.16
CA MET A 193 17.88 2.13 -15.84
C MET A 193 16.64 2.41 -16.66
N ARG A 194 16.74 2.30 -17.99
CA ARG A 194 15.58 2.37 -18.89
C ARG A 194 14.70 1.14 -18.72
N GLY A 195 13.39 1.31 -18.93
CA GLY A 195 12.41 0.24 -18.76
C GLY A 195 12.05 -0.09 -17.31
N LEU A 196 12.64 0.56 -16.31
CA LEU A 196 12.36 0.33 -14.89
C LEU A 196 11.62 1.51 -14.27
N VAL A 197 10.53 1.23 -13.56
CA VAL A 197 9.87 2.19 -12.67
C VAL A 197 9.63 1.56 -11.30
N HIS A 198 9.95 2.30 -10.23
CA HIS A 198 9.63 1.94 -8.86
C HIS A 198 8.49 2.81 -8.32
N CYS A 199 7.40 2.17 -7.89
CA CYS A 199 6.26 2.81 -7.24
C CYS A 199 6.35 2.59 -5.73
N CYS A 200 6.94 3.56 -5.03
CA CYS A 200 7.16 3.55 -3.59
C CYS A 200 6.25 4.59 -2.92
N GLY A 201 5.87 4.37 -1.67
CA GLY A 201 5.08 5.38 -0.95
C GLY A 201 3.60 5.43 -1.32
N ILE A 202 3.08 4.46 -2.08
CA ILE A 202 1.69 4.48 -2.59
C ILE A 202 0.69 4.16 -1.45
N GLU A 203 0.49 5.11 -0.54
CA GLU A 203 -0.54 5.07 0.50
C GLU A 203 -1.87 5.65 0.01
N SER A 204 -2.74 6.14 0.90
CA SER A 204 -3.95 6.85 0.46
C SER A 204 -3.57 8.16 -0.25
N PRO A 205 -4.18 8.50 -1.41
CA PRO A 205 -5.37 7.91 -2.03
C PRO A 205 -5.08 6.90 -3.18
N GLY A 206 -4.05 6.07 -3.09
CA GLY A 206 -3.53 5.21 -4.16
C GLY A 206 -4.52 4.23 -4.79
N LEU A 207 -5.52 3.75 -4.05
CA LEU A 207 -6.60 2.96 -4.64
C LEU A 207 -7.45 3.80 -5.59
N THR A 208 -7.85 4.99 -5.15
CA THR A 208 -8.66 5.94 -5.94
C THR A 208 -7.90 6.44 -7.16
N SER A 209 -6.59 6.67 -7.03
CA SER A 209 -5.74 7.13 -8.14
C SER A 209 -5.08 6.00 -8.94
N SER A 210 -5.46 4.74 -8.73
CA SER A 210 -4.76 3.57 -9.31
C SER A 210 -4.64 3.59 -10.83
N LEU A 211 -5.70 3.97 -11.56
CA LEU A 211 -5.66 4.08 -13.03
C LEU A 211 -4.76 5.23 -13.50
N ALA A 212 -4.84 6.39 -12.84
CA ALA A 212 -3.98 7.54 -13.16
C ALA A 212 -2.50 7.25 -12.86
N ILE A 213 -2.21 6.47 -11.79
CA ILE A 213 -0.86 6.00 -11.50
C ILE A 213 -0.37 5.09 -12.64
N ALA A 214 -1.22 4.21 -13.18
CA ALA A 214 -0.84 3.35 -14.30
C ALA A 214 -0.50 4.17 -15.56
N ASP A 215 -1.29 5.20 -15.88
CA ASP A 215 -1.03 6.11 -17.01
C ASP A 215 0.30 6.87 -16.84
N GLU A 216 0.59 7.35 -15.62
CA GLU A 216 1.85 8.03 -15.31
C GLU A 216 3.05 7.07 -15.38
N VAL A 217 2.88 5.81 -14.98
CA VAL A 217 3.92 4.79 -15.13
C VAL A 217 4.23 4.53 -16.61
N LEU A 218 3.20 4.40 -17.46
CA LEU A 218 3.39 4.24 -18.90
C LEU A 218 4.08 5.46 -19.53
N ALA A 219 3.74 6.67 -19.08
CA ALA A 219 4.38 7.91 -19.53
C ALA A 219 5.89 7.89 -19.24
N ARG A 220 6.27 7.49 -18.03
CA ARG A 220 7.67 7.39 -17.59
C ARG A 220 8.45 6.28 -18.27
N LEU A 221 7.77 5.24 -18.72
CA LEU A 221 8.34 4.18 -19.55
C LEU A 221 8.41 4.57 -21.03
N GLY A 222 7.81 5.69 -21.44
CA GLY A 222 7.74 6.14 -22.84
C GLY A 222 6.82 5.28 -23.69
N LEU A 223 5.73 4.77 -23.11
CA LEU A 223 4.77 3.85 -23.74
C LEU A 223 3.40 4.49 -24.07
N ASN A 224 3.32 5.82 -24.02
CA ASN A 224 2.09 6.59 -24.30
C ASN A 224 1.97 7.02 -25.77
#